data_AF-A0A9D4SSE3-F1
#
_entry.id   AF-A0A9D4SSE3-F1
#
_cell.length_a   1.000
_cell.length_b   1.000
_cell.length_c   1.000
_cell.angle_alpha   90.00
_cell.angle_beta   90.00
_cell.angle_gamma   90.00
#
_symmetry.space_group_name_H-M   'P 1'
#
loop_
_entity.id
_entity.type
_entity.pdbx_description
1 polymer ?
#
loop_
_entity_poly.entity_id
_entity_poly.type
_entity_poly.pdbx_seq_one_letter_code
_entity_poly.pdbx_strand_id
1 'polypeptide(L)'
;MCRCSTCFECPSCGHTLSVRATTIQVQTPEDPGKAVAKKVYYMACGLCRWATKDVGLPDQTMATGGWQEYENPWSKRVGVLFEHYRLVAQRDKVERDRKKASQRAGYLQFSDRYGVSAVVAKKFAGLISVGRKEDEVKKVQEMQPAIATDELEPLPEEYFSEPVSVSQVCSIGQRLSQPDLQAEYVAFLQPKRKPLLIKRSQRCRECEHNLSKPEFSPASIKFKIQMAAFHHVPEIKIKSVTAFNIGEESYVQLSLHNPTPHVTHVTLLPVEQPVEGTTAKVRESTIASG
;
A
#
# COMPACT_ATOMS: atom_id res chain seq x y z
N MET A 1 -2.16 -4.42 -8.75
CA MET A 1 -2.54 -4.45 -7.31
C MET A 1 -1.85 -5.64 -6.64
N CYS A 2 -1.24 -5.45 -5.47
CA CYS A 2 -0.58 -6.52 -4.71
C CYS A 2 -1.62 -7.27 -3.86
N ARG A 3 -2.38 -8.17 -4.47
CA ARG A 3 -3.48 -8.92 -3.84
C ARG A 3 -3.32 -10.43 -4.12
N CYS A 4 -3.79 -11.26 -3.20
CA CYS A 4 -3.84 -12.71 -3.42
C CYS A 4 -4.96 -13.06 -4.41
N SER A 5 -4.69 -13.96 -5.36
CA SER A 5 -5.67 -14.43 -6.35
C SER A 5 -6.68 -15.45 -5.81
N THR A 6 -6.49 -15.93 -4.58
CA THR A 6 -7.33 -16.97 -3.97
C THR A 6 -8.03 -16.48 -2.71
N CYS A 7 -7.30 -15.79 -1.83
CA CYS A 7 -7.81 -15.38 -0.53
C CYS A 7 -8.65 -14.10 -0.61
N PHE A 8 -9.73 -14.06 0.15
CA PHE A 8 -10.58 -12.89 0.31
C PHE A 8 -10.58 -12.39 1.75
N GLU A 9 -10.94 -11.12 1.91
CA GLU A 9 -11.08 -10.38 3.15
C GLU A 9 -12.52 -9.92 3.31
N CYS A 10 -13.05 -10.08 4.52
CA CYS A 10 -14.40 -9.70 4.86
C CYS A 10 -14.53 -8.17 4.80
N PRO A 11 -15.49 -7.64 4.02
CA PRO A 11 -15.63 -6.20 3.88
C PRO A 11 -16.17 -5.52 5.14
N SER A 12 -16.81 -6.28 6.03
CA SER A 12 -17.35 -5.76 7.29
C SER A 12 -16.27 -5.61 8.38
N CYS A 13 -15.40 -6.62 8.58
CA CYS A 13 -14.45 -6.65 9.72
C CYS A 13 -12.97 -6.85 9.36
N GLY A 14 -12.61 -7.02 8.08
CA GLY A 14 -11.22 -7.21 7.66
C GLY A 14 -10.62 -8.60 7.96
N HIS A 15 -11.41 -9.53 8.49
CA HIS A 15 -10.94 -10.90 8.72
C HIS A 15 -10.90 -11.71 7.41
N THR A 16 -9.99 -12.68 7.30
CA THR A 16 -9.89 -13.55 6.12
C THR A 16 -11.16 -14.40 5.98
N LEU A 17 -11.75 -14.41 4.79
CA LEU A 17 -12.94 -15.21 4.50
C LEU A 17 -12.58 -16.68 4.28
N SER A 18 -13.50 -17.56 4.67
CA SER A 18 -13.42 -19.00 4.45
C SER A 18 -14.48 -19.45 3.44
N VAL A 19 -14.11 -20.34 2.53
CA VAL A 19 -15.06 -20.96 1.59
C VAL A 19 -15.78 -22.10 2.32
N ARG A 20 -17.10 -22.06 2.33
CA ARG A 20 -17.98 -23.09 2.90
C ARG A 20 -18.78 -23.75 1.80
N ALA A 21 -19.05 -25.04 1.97
CA ALA A 21 -19.86 -25.81 1.04
C ALA A 21 -21.26 -26.06 1.61
N THR A 22 -22.27 -25.97 0.76
CA THR A 22 -23.65 -26.39 1.03
C THR A 22 -24.18 -27.19 -0.14
N THR A 23 -25.11 -28.11 0.11
CA THR A 23 -25.76 -28.89 -0.94
C THR A 23 -27.13 -28.30 -1.19
N ILE A 24 -27.41 -27.91 -2.43
CA ILE A 24 -28.72 -27.45 -2.87
C ILE A 24 -29.33 -28.48 -3.81
N GLN A 25 -30.66 -28.60 -3.77
CA GLN A 25 -31.41 -29.45 -4.69
C GLN A 25 -31.75 -28.61 -5.92
N VAL A 26 -31.18 -28.95 -7.08
CA VAL A 26 -31.45 -28.24 -8.33
C VAL A 26 -32.32 -29.14 -9.21
N GLN A 27 -33.43 -28.61 -9.70
CA GLN A 27 -34.29 -29.32 -10.64
C GLN A 27 -33.60 -29.37 -12.00
N THR A 28 -33.53 -30.56 -12.59
CA THR A 28 -32.98 -30.75 -13.93
C THR A 28 -33.93 -30.16 -14.98
N PRO A 29 -33.44 -29.39 -15.98
CA PRO A 29 -34.29 -28.83 -17.05
C PRO A 29 -35.08 -29.88 -17.85
N GLU A 30 -34.60 -31.13 -17.85
CA GLU A 30 -35.15 -32.25 -18.62
C GLU A 30 -36.24 -33.04 -17.87
N ASP A 31 -36.33 -32.92 -16.54
CA ASP A 31 -37.28 -33.66 -15.68
C ASP A 31 -37.60 -32.83 -14.41
N PRO A 32 -38.68 -32.01 -14.39
CA PRO A 32 -39.01 -31.15 -13.24
C PRO A 32 -39.37 -31.91 -11.95
N GLY A 33 -39.59 -33.23 -12.04
CA GLY A 33 -39.85 -34.10 -10.89
C GLY A 33 -38.59 -34.69 -10.22
N LYS A 34 -37.39 -34.55 -10.83
CA LYS A 34 -36.13 -35.05 -10.28
C LYS A 34 -35.26 -33.89 -9.82
N ALA A 35 -35.03 -33.82 -8.51
CA ALA A 35 -34.07 -32.92 -7.92
C ALA A 35 -32.71 -33.61 -7.79
N VAL A 36 -31.66 -33.00 -8.35
CA VAL A 36 -30.29 -33.48 -8.21
C VAL A 36 -29.58 -32.64 -7.14
N ALA A 37 -28.98 -33.33 -6.17
CA ALA A 37 -28.17 -32.71 -5.13
C ALA A 37 -26.87 -32.14 -5.74
N LYS A 38 -26.76 -30.82 -5.80
CA LYS A 38 -25.57 -30.12 -6.31
C LYS A 38 -24.83 -29.44 -5.17
N LYS A 39 -23.53 -29.72 -5.05
CA LYS A 39 -22.65 -29.04 -4.11
C LYS A 39 -22.32 -27.64 -4.64
N VAL A 40 -22.55 -26.63 -3.81
CA VAL A 40 -22.26 -25.23 -4.10
C VAL A 40 -21.46 -24.59 -2.96
N TYR A 41 -20.79 -23.49 -3.26
CA TYR A 41 -19.85 -22.84 -2.36
C TYR A 41 -20.23 -21.38 -2.14
N TYR A 42 -20.08 -20.91 -0.90
CA TYR A 42 -20.26 -19.52 -0.49
C TYR A 42 -19.11 -19.11 0.44
N MET A 43 -18.84 -17.82 0.58
CA MET A 43 -17.80 -17.34 1.51
C MET A 43 -18.45 -16.83 2.79
N ALA A 44 -17.83 -17.15 3.92
CA ALA A 44 -18.29 -16.71 5.24
C ALA A 44 -17.14 -16.30 6.15
N CYS A 45 -17.40 -15.31 6.99
CA CYS A 45 -16.48 -14.82 7.99
C CYS A 45 -16.64 -15.59 9.31
N GLY A 46 -15.52 -16.06 9.87
CA GLY A 46 -15.51 -16.73 11.16
C GLY A 46 -15.79 -15.79 12.35
N LEU A 47 -15.50 -14.50 12.21
CA LEU A 47 -15.57 -13.51 13.28
C LEU A 47 -16.95 -12.84 13.38
N CYS A 48 -17.38 -12.12 12.34
CA CYS A 48 -18.62 -11.35 12.34
C CYS A 48 -19.81 -12.06 11.70
N ARG A 49 -19.64 -13.33 11.29
CA ARG A 49 -20.67 -14.16 10.63
C ARG A 49 -21.20 -13.66 9.28
N TRP A 50 -20.68 -12.55 8.75
CA TRP A 50 -20.98 -12.08 7.40
C TRP A 50 -20.74 -13.18 6.36
N ALA A 51 -21.69 -13.33 5.42
CA ALA A 51 -21.62 -14.27 4.31
C ALA A 51 -21.92 -13.58 2.97
N THR A 52 -21.43 -14.17 1.88
CA THR A 52 -21.77 -13.72 0.52
C THR A 52 -23.26 -13.80 0.21
N LYS A 53 -24.00 -14.64 0.96
CA LYS A 53 -25.46 -14.77 0.87
C LYS A 53 -26.18 -13.52 1.37
N ASP A 54 -25.62 -12.82 2.36
CA ASP A 54 -26.23 -11.62 2.97
C ASP A 54 -26.29 -10.45 1.98
N VAL A 55 -25.41 -10.46 0.98
CA VAL A 55 -25.30 -9.43 -0.07
C VAL A 55 -25.79 -9.91 -1.44
N GLY A 56 -26.45 -11.08 -1.48
CA GLY A 56 -27.05 -11.63 -2.70
C GLY A 56 -26.05 -12.11 -3.75
N LEU A 57 -24.79 -12.38 -3.40
CA LEU A 57 -23.83 -12.95 -4.35
C LEU A 57 -24.13 -14.43 -4.60
N PRO A 58 -24.19 -14.88 -5.87
CA PRO A 58 -24.57 -16.24 -6.21
C PRO A 58 -23.54 -17.26 -5.73
N ASP A 59 -24.03 -18.38 -5.20
CA ASP A 59 -23.21 -19.51 -4.80
C ASP A 59 -22.47 -20.08 -6.03
N GLN A 60 -21.19 -20.39 -5.85
CA GLN A 60 -20.33 -20.87 -6.93
C GLN A 60 -20.36 -22.39 -7.01
N THR A 61 -20.22 -22.94 -8.22
CA THR A 61 -20.12 -24.39 -8.44
C THR A 61 -18.73 -24.94 -8.13
N MET A 62 -17.71 -24.08 -8.17
CA MET A 62 -16.32 -24.40 -7.88
C MET A 62 -15.85 -23.68 -6.61
N ALA A 63 -15.11 -24.39 -5.75
CA ALA A 63 -14.55 -23.81 -4.53
C ALA A 63 -13.53 -22.70 -4.81
N THR A 64 -12.77 -22.86 -5.91
CA THR A 64 -11.67 -21.99 -6.31
C THR A 64 -11.88 -21.57 -7.76
N GLY A 65 -11.75 -20.28 -8.06
CA GLY A 65 -11.67 -19.78 -9.44
C GLY A 65 -12.97 -19.33 -10.11
N GLY A 66 -14.07 -19.10 -9.38
CA GLY A 66 -15.33 -18.54 -9.93
C GLY A 66 -15.78 -17.21 -9.29
N TRP A 67 -15.03 -16.71 -8.32
CA TRP A 67 -15.40 -15.51 -7.57
C TRP A 67 -15.11 -14.25 -8.39
N GLN A 68 -16.17 -13.64 -8.92
CA GLN A 68 -16.08 -12.36 -9.62
C GLN A 68 -15.81 -11.21 -8.65
N GLU A 69 -14.98 -10.27 -9.08
CA GLU A 69 -14.70 -9.03 -8.34
C GLU A 69 -15.57 -7.90 -8.90
N TYR A 70 -15.79 -6.88 -8.07
CA TYR A 70 -16.43 -5.65 -8.52
C TYR A 70 -15.62 -5.01 -9.66
N GLU A 71 -16.24 -4.85 -10.83
CA GLU A 71 -15.68 -4.05 -11.91
C GLU A 71 -16.19 -2.61 -11.81
N ASN A 72 -15.26 -1.66 -11.80
CA ASN A 72 -15.62 -0.25 -11.74
C ASN A 72 -16.34 0.16 -13.05
N PRO A 73 -17.57 0.70 -12.97
CA PRO A 73 -18.34 1.15 -14.15
C PRO A 73 -17.58 2.14 -15.04
N TRP A 74 -16.72 2.96 -14.42
CA TRP A 74 -15.98 4.02 -15.08
C TRP A 74 -14.64 3.57 -15.66
N SER A 75 -14.26 2.29 -15.49
CA SER A 75 -12.98 1.74 -15.95
C SER A 75 -12.72 1.98 -17.44
N LYS A 76 -13.74 1.77 -18.29
CA LYS A 76 -13.66 2.02 -19.74
C LYS A 76 -13.37 3.49 -20.06
N ARG A 77 -14.08 4.41 -19.39
CA ARG A 77 -13.91 5.87 -19.59
C ARG A 77 -12.53 6.33 -19.16
N VAL A 78 -12.02 5.83 -18.04
CA VAL A 78 -10.65 6.11 -17.57
C VAL A 78 -9.62 5.62 -18.59
N GLY A 79 -9.81 4.45 -19.20
CA GLY A 79 -8.95 3.95 -20.28
C GLY A 79 -8.91 4.87 -21.50
N VAL A 80 -10.08 5.37 -21.94
CA VAL A 80 -10.19 6.33 -23.05
C VAL A 80 -9.49 7.65 -22.71
N LEU A 81 -9.72 8.20 -21.52
CA LEU A 81 -9.07 9.42 -21.03
C LEU A 81 -7.55 9.27 -21.00
N PHE A 82 -7.06 8.14 -20.47
CA PHE A 82 -5.64 7.85 -20.39
C PHE A 82 -4.98 7.84 -21.77
N GLU A 83 -5.57 7.15 -22.74
CA GLU A 83 -4.99 7.07 -24.09
C GLU A 83 -5.03 8.42 -24.81
N HIS A 84 -6.10 9.21 -24.63
CA HIS A 84 -6.18 10.57 -25.15
C HIS A 84 -5.04 11.45 -24.61
N TYR A 85 -4.89 11.54 -23.27
CA TYR A 85 -3.84 12.37 -22.66
C TYR A 85 -2.43 11.84 -22.92
N ARG A 86 -2.26 10.54 -23.12
CA ARG A 86 -0.99 9.94 -23.56
C ARG A 86 -0.56 10.47 -24.93
N LEU A 87 -1.48 10.53 -25.90
CA LEU A 87 -1.19 11.07 -27.24
C LEU A 87 -0.92 12.58 -27.19
N VAL A 88 -1.68 13.33 -26.40
CA VAL A 88 -1.45 14.77 -26.18
C VAL A 88 -0.06 15.01 -25.58
N ALA A 89 0.31 14.27 -24.54
CA ALA A 89 1.63 14.37 -23.91
C ALA A 89 2.77 13.97 -24.86
N GLN A 90 2.56 12.99 -25.74
CA GLN A 90 3.54 12.61 -26.76
C GLN A 90 3.75 13.71 -27.78
N ARG A 91 2.67 14.35 -28.26
CA ARG A 91 2.74 15.49 -29.19
C ARG A 91 3.49 16.68 -28.56
N ASP A 92 3.13 17.05 -27.34
CA ASP A 92 3.79 18.15 -26.61
C ASP A 92 5.28 17.83 -26.36
N LYS A 93 5.63 16.59 -26.03
CA LYS A 93 7.03 16.16 -25.92
C LYS A 93 7.79 16.37 -27.24
N VAL A 94 7.24 15.92 -28.37
CA VAL A 94 7.87 16.08 -29.70
C VAL A 94 8.03 17.57 -30.04
N GLU A 95 7.04 18.39 -29.75
CA GLU A 95 7.12 19.83 -29.96
C GLU A 95 8.19 20.50 -29.08
N ARG A 96 8.25 20.15 -27.78
CA ARG A 96 9.27 20.64 -26.86
C ARG A 96 10.67 20.22 -27.29
N ASP A 97 10.85 18.97 -27.72
CA ASP A 97 12.13 18.46 -28.18
C ASP A 97 12.55 19.14 -29.50
N ARG A 98 11.60 19.41 -30.40
CA ARG A 98 11.84 20.21 -31.62
C ARG A 98 12.23 21.65 -31.28
N LYS A 99 11.55 22.31 -30.33
CA LYS A 99 11.90 23.65 -29.85
C LYS A 99 13.30 23.67 -29.20
N LYS A 100 13.63 22.69 -28.36
CA LYS A 100 14.97 22.54 -27.76
C LYS A 100 16.04 22.30 -28.81
N ALA A 101 15.77 21.46 -29.81
CA ALA A 101 16.69 21.21 -30.92
C ALA A 101 16.90 22.47 -31.78
N SER A 102 15.84 23.23 -32.06
CA SER A 102 15.91 24.50 -32.78
C SER A 102 16.69 25.57 -32.01
N GLN A 103 16.49 25.70 -30.69
CA GLN A 103 17.30 26.60 -29.86
C GLN A 103 18.77 26.19 -29.80
N ARG A 104 19.08 24.89 -29.74
CA ARG A 104 20.47 24.39 -29.85
C ARG A 104 21.07 24.63 -31.24
N ALA A 105 20.26 24.57 -32.30
CA ALA A 105 20.67 24.90 -33.66
C ALA A 105 20.85 26.41 -33.89
N GLY A 106 20.36 27.29 -33.00
CA GLY A 106 20.66 28.72 -33.02
C GLY A 106 22.16 29.02 -32.87
N TYR A 107 22.93 28.14 -32.22
CA TYR A 107 24.39 28.23 -32.16
C TYR A 107 25.06 27.92 -33.52
N LEU A 108 24.40 27.14 -34.40
CA LEU A 108 24.86 26.95 -35.78
C LEU A 108 24.60 28.18 -36.66
N GLN A 109 23.57 29.00 -36.39
CA GLN A 109 23.40 30.25 -37.15
C GLN A 109 24.52 31.28 -36.86
N PHE A 110 25.18 31.19 -35.70
CA PHE A 110 26.37 31.99 -35.41
C PHE A 110 27.61 31.52 -36.20
N SER A 111 27.68 30.23 -36.55
CA SER A 111 28.79 29.67 -37.35
C SER A 111 28.79 30.14 -38.80
N ASP A 112 27.64 30.53 -39.34
CA ASP A 112 27.47 31.02 -40.70
C ASP A 112 27.97 32.47 -40.88
N ARG A 113 27.97 33.28 -39.80
CA ARG A 113 28.51 34.65 -39.83
C ARG A 113 30.02 34.75 -39.63
N TYR A 114 30.64 33.76 -38.99
CA TYR A 114 32.07 33.80 -38.64
C TYR A 114 32.91 32.66 -39.25
N GLY A 115 32.34 31.88 -40.18
CA GLY A 115 33.07 30.90 -40.97
C GLY A 115 33.64 29.76 -40.14
N VAL A 116 32.83 28.76 -39.81
CA VAL A 116 33.33 27.54 -39.17
C VAL A 116 33.98 26.62 -40.21
N SER A 117 35.19 26.15 -39.90
CA SER A 117 35.97 25.24 -40.75
C SER A 117 35.15 24.01 -41.19
N ALA A 118 35.29 23.63 -42.47
CA ALA A 118 34.58 22.51 -43.11
C ALA A 118 34.68 21.17 -42.33
N VAL A 119 35.74 21.01 -41.52
CA VAL A 119 35.95 19.83 -40.67
C VAL A 119 34.99 19.79 -39.48
N VAL A 120 34.65 20.95 -38.91
CA VAL A 120 33.68 21.08 -37.81
C VAL A 120 32.25 20.98 -38.35
N ALA A 121 31.97 21.57 -39.52
CA ALA A 121 30.68 21.43 -40.20
C ALA A 121 30.34 19.95 -40.50
N LYS A 122 31.31 19.15 -40.97
CA LYS A 122 31.13 17.70 -41.18
C LYS A 122 30.90 16.91 -39.89
N LYS A 123 31.49 17.32 -38.76
CA LYS A 123 31.23 16.70 -37.45
C LYS A 123 29.83 17.03 -36.90
N PHE A 124 29.31 18.23 -37.17
CA PHE A 124 27.95 18.63 -36.77
C PHE A 124 26.86 18.13 -37.72
N ALA A 125 27.15 17.91 -39.01
CA ALA A 125 26.20 17.32 -39.97
C ALA A 125 25.69 15.93 -39.53
N GLY A 126 26.50 15.16 -38.79
CA GLY A 126 26.10 13.88 -38.19
C GLY A 126 25.13 14.01 -37.01
N LEU A 127 25.04 15.19 -36.36
CA LEU A 127 24.05 15.47 -35.30
C LEU A 127 22.70 15.94 -35.86
N ILE A 128 22.65 16.36 -37.12
CA ILE A 128 21.44 16.88 -37.80
C ILE A 128 20.67 15.72 -38.49
N SER A 129 21.04 14.47 -38.24
CA SER A 129 20.18 13.32 -38.59
C SER A 129 19.08 13.12 -37.55
N VAL A 130 18.11 14.02 -37.55
CA VAL A 130 16.76 13.73 -37.03
C VAL A 130 15.74 14.10 -38.10
N GLY A 131 16.00 13.65 -39.33
CA GLY A 131 14.93 13.29 -40.25
C GLY A 131 14.31 11.98 -39.79
N ARG A 132 13.72 11.95 -38.58
CA ARG A 132 12.77 10.89 -38.28
C ARG A 132 11.62 11.10 -39.25
N LYS A 133 11.33 10.05 -40.02
CA LYS A 133 10.06 9.88 -40.73
C LYS A 133 8.97 10.54 -39.89
N GLU A 134 8.11 11.32 -40.53
CA GLU A 134 6.81 11.65 -39.96
C GLU A 134 6.09 10.32 -39.74
N ASP A 135 6.43 9.62 -38.64
CA ASP A 135 5.64 8.55 -38.10
C ASP A 135 4.29 9.21 -37.91
N GLU A 136 3.29 8.75 -38.68
CA GLU A 136 1.92 9.20 -38.61
C GLU A 136 1.55 9.35 -37.13
N VAL A 137 1.62 10.57 -36.62
CA VAL A 137 1.23 10.85 -35.25
C VAL A 137 -0.24 10.55 -35.26
N LYS A 138 -0.63 9.39 -34.71
CA LYS A 138 -2.01 8.96 -34.58
C LYS A 138 -2.84 10.18 -34.22
N LYS A 139 -3.70 10.62 -35.15
CA LYS A 139 -4.52 11.82 -34.95
C LYS A 139 -5.20 11.67 -33.60
N VAL A 140 -4.97 12.65 -32.73
CA VAL A 140 -5.65 12.72 -31.44
C VAL A 140 -7.13 12.79 -31.75
N GLN A 141 -7.87 11.72 -31.46
CA GLN A 141 -9.32 11.76 -31.56
C GLN A 141 -9.85 12.74 -30.52
N GLU A 142 -10.72 13.65 -30.96
CA GLU A 142 -11.41 14.58 -30.06
C GLU A 142 -12.29 13.79 -29.09
N MET A 143 -12.07 14.03 -27.80
CA MET A 143 -12.80 13.38 -26.74
C MET A 143 -14.04 14.20 -26.39
N GLN A 144 -15.17 13.53 -26.20
CA GLN A 144 -16.37 14.19 -25.69
C GLN A 144 -16.19 14.53 -24.18
N PRO A 145 -16.30 15.81 -23.80
CA PRO A 145 -16.23 16.21 -22.39
C PRO A 145 -17.43 15.68 -21.60
N ALA A 146 -17.30 15.66 -20.28
CA ALA A 146 -18.44 15.38 -19.40
C ALA A 146 -19.50 16.47 -19.59
N ILE A 147 -20.76 16.07 -19.75
CA ILE A 147 -21.89 17.00 -19.76
C ILE A 147 -22.20 17.36 -18.31
N ALA A 148 -22.22 18.66 -18.01
CA ALA A 148 -22.65 19.15 -16.70
C ALA A 148 -24.18 19.09 -16.63
N THR A 149 -24.70 18.61 -15.50
CA THR A 149 -26.14 18.58 -15.22
C THR A 149 -26.44 19.71 -14.24
N ASP A 150 -27.39 20.59 -14.59
CA ASP A 150 -27.74 21.76 -13.79
C ASP A 150 -28.58 21.40 -12.56
N GLU A 151 -29.38 20.33 -12.65
CA GLU A 151 -30.21 19.81 -11.57
C GLU A 151 -29.69 18.44 -11.12
N LEU A 152 -29.31 18.35 -9.85
CA LEU A 152 -28.90 17.09 -9.22
C LEU A 152 -30.12 16.38 -8.63
N GLU A 153 -30.07 15.06 -8.59
CA GLU A 153 -31.09 14.26 -7.93
C GLU A 153 -31.23 14.71 -6.45
N PRO A 154 -32.44 15.11 -6.01
CA PRO A 154 -32.65 15.52 -4.63
C PRO A 154 -32.49 14.34 -3.68
N LEU A 155 -32.22 14.63 -2.41
CA LEU A 155 -32.18 13.59 -1.37
C LEU A 155 -33.55 12.90 -1.28
N PRO A 156 -33.61 11.55 -1.29
CA PRO A 156 -34.87 10.83 -1.16
C PRO A 156 -35.62 11.21 0.13
N GLU A 157 -36.95 11.33 0.04
CA GLU A 157 -37.79 11.77 1.16
C GLU A 157 -37.74 10.80 2.36
N GLU A 158 -37.44 9.52 2.10
CA GLU A 158 -37.28 8.44 3.08
C GLU A 158 -36.29 8.81 4.21
N TYR A 159 -35.24 9.58 3.89
CA TYR A 159 -34.23 10.03 4.86
C TYR A 159 -34.80 10.95 5.95
N PHE A 160 -35.94 11.61 5.71
CA PHE A 160 -36.58 12.51 6.69
C PHE A 160 -37.60 11.80 7.58
N SER A 161 -38.24 10.75 7.08
CA SER A 161 -39.35 10.07 7.77
C SER A 161 -38.96 8.79 8.48
N GLU A 162 -37.96 8.06 7.97
CA GLU A 162 -37.64 6.72 8.46
C GLU A 162 -36.53 6.71 9.53
N PRO A 163 -36.62 5.86 10.56
CA PRO A 163 -35.56 5.71 11.55
C PRO A 163 -34.35 4.98 10.97
N VAL A 164 -33.16 5.57 11.12
CA VAL A 164 -31.91 5.02 10.60
C VAL A 164 -31.40 3.86 11.47
N SER A 165 -31.20 2.69 10.85
CA SER A 165 -30.56 1.55 11.49
C SER A 165 -29.04 1.55 11.29
N VAL A 166 -28.29 1.84 12.36
CA VAL A 166 -26.81 1.92 12.33
C VAL A 166 -26.14 0.62 11.88
N SER A 167 -26.79 -0.54 12.09
CA SER A 167 -26.24 -1.84 11.68
C SER A 167 -26.29 -2.08 10.17
N GLN A 168 -27.16 -1.36 9.45
CA GLN A 168 -27.34 -1.50 8.00
C GLN A 168 -26.46 -0.52 7.20
N VAL A 169 -26.00 0.56 7.84
CA VAL A 169 -25.14 1.58 7.22
C VAL A 169 -23.67 1.23 7.42
N CYS A 170 -22.87 1.45 6.38
CA CYS A 170 -21.44 1.23 6.41
C CYS A 170 -20.72 2.32 7.21
N SER A 171 -19.81 1.91 8.10
CA SER A 171 -18.85 2.82 8.72
C SER A 171 -17.86 3.39 7.70
N ILE A 172 -17.23 4.53 8.04
CA ILE A 172 -16.22 5.16 7.18
C ILE A 172 -15.06 4.22 6.85
N GLY A 173 -14.60 3.40 7.81
CA GLY A 173 -13.53 2.43 7.58
C GLY A 173 -13.92 1.37 6.55
N GLN A 174 -15.16 0.88 6.62
CA GLN A 174 -15.70 -0.08 5.64
C GLN A 174 -15.79 0.55 4.25
N ARG A 175 -16.28 1.79 4.13
CA ARG A 175 -16.35 2.52 2.85
C ARG A 175 -14.97 2.77 2.25
N LEU A 176 -14.03 3.28 3.04
CA LEU A 176 -12.67 3.58 2.59
C LEU A 176 -11.85 2.33 2.25
N SER A 177 -12.18 1.18 2.84
CA SER A 177 -11.58 -0.08 2.43
C SER A 177 -11.98 -0.49 1.00
N GLN A 178 -12.98 0.16 0.39
CA GLN A 178 -13.52 -0.13 -0.94
C GLN A 178 -13.63 1.15 -1.79
N PRO A 179 -12.50 1.80 -2.14
CA PRO A 179 -12.52 3.14 -2.74
C PRO A 179 -13.24 3.21 -4.09
N ASP A 180 -13.30 2.11 -4.85
CA ASP A 180 -14.01 2.07 -6.14
C ASP A 180 -15.54 2.02 -6.00
N LEU A 181 -16.06 1.50 -4.88
CA LEU A 181 -17.49 1.26 -4.67
C LEU A 181 -18.09 2.18 -3.60
N GLN A 182 -17.36 2.43 -2.52
CA GLN A 182 -17.74 3.27 -1.35
C GLN A 182 -19.19 3.10 -0.85
N ALA A 183 -19.70 1.86 -0.91
CA ALA A 183 -21.07 1.48 -0.59
C ALA A 183 -21.58 2.09 0.73
N GLU A 184 -22.75 2.73 0.68
CA GLU A 184 -23.39 3.34 1.84
C GLU A 184 -24.01 2.31 2.78
N TYR A 185 -24.55 1.22 2.22
CA TYR A 185 -25.20 0.15 2.97
C TYR A 185 -24.40 -1.15 2.96
N VAL A 186 -24.50 -1.91 4.06
CA VAL A 186 -23.83 -3.19 4.26
C VAL A 186 -24.25 -4.22 3.22
N ALA A 187 -25.49 -4.14 2.73
CA ALA A 187 -26.03 -5.01 1.68
C ALA A 187 -25.26 -4.90 0.34
N PHE A 188 -24.62 -3.75 0.08
CA PHE A 188 -23.85 -3.53 -1.14
C PHE A 188 -22.35 -3.79 -0.96
N LEU A 189 -21.89 -4.19 0.23
CA LEU A 189 -20.49 -4.52 0.45
C LEU A 189 -20.09 -5.80 -0.29
N GLN A 190 -19.03 -5.72 -1.08
CA GLN A 190 -18.49 -6.88 -1.81
C GLN A 190 -17.22 -7.44 -1.16
N PRO A 191 -16.96 -8.75 -1.25
CA PRO A 191 -15.72 -9.33 -0.75
C PRO A 191 -14.52 -8.81 -1.55
N LYS A 192 -13.42 -8.48 -0.86
CA LYS A 192 -12.17 -7.99 -1.47
C LYS A 192 -11.10 -9.05 -1.43
N ARG A 193 -10.19 -9.06 -2.40
CA ARG A 193 -8.99 -9.91 -2.31
C ARG A 193 -8.09 -9.47 -1.17
N LYS A 194 -7.52 -10.43 -0.45
CA LYS A 194 -6.62 -10.17 0.66
C LYS A 194 -5.36 -9.43 0.16
N PRO A 195 -5.00 -8.27 0.73
CA PRO A 195 -3.77 -7.57 0.38
C PRO A 195 -2.54 -8.41 0.78
N LEU A 196 -1.52 -8.40 -0.07
CA LEU A 196 -0.26 -9.09 0.23
C LEU A 196 0.56 -8.30 1.24
N LEU A 197 1.16 -9.02 2.19
CA LEU A 197 2.11 -8.45 3.14
C LEU A 197 3.52 -8.39 2.52
N ILE A 198 4.35 -7.48 3.03
CA ILE A 198 5.72 -7.30 2.57
C ILE A 198 6.72 -7.68 3.67
N LYS A 199 7.75 -8.45 3.31
CA LYS A 199 8.93 -8.66 4.15
C LYS A 199 9.91 -7.52 3.90
N ARG A 200 10.25 -6.77 4.96
CA ARG A 200 11.15 -5.61 4.89
C ARG A 200 12.60 -6.04 5.02
N SER A 201 13.47 -5.49 4.18
CA SER A 201 14.93 -5.57 4.32
C SER A 201 15.46 -4.17 4.57
N GLN A 202 16.38 -4.02 5.52
CA GLN A 202 16.94 -2.73 5.91
C GLN A 202 18.40 -2.64 5.48
N ARG A 203 18.76 -1.47 4.94
CA ARG A 203 20.13 -1.14 4.52
C ARG A 203 20.52 0.19 5.16
N CYS A 204 21.72 0.25 5.72
CA CYS A 204 22.27 1.49 6.24
C CYS A 204 22.55 2.47 5.07
N ARG A 205 22.25 3.75 5.25
CA ARG A 205 22.49 4.77 4.22
C ARG A 205 23.96 5.16 4.11
N GLU A 206 24.71 5.10 5.22
CA GLU A 206 26.11 5.53 5.26
C GLU A 206 27.06 4.44 4.77
N CYS A 207 26.93 3.21 5.27
CA CYS A 207 27.84 2.12 4.92
C CYS A 207 27.30 1.18 3.83
N GLU A 208 26.09 1.44 3.32
CA GLU A 208 25.37 0.61 2.33
C GLU A 208 25.21 -0.88 2.71
N HIS A 209 25.51 -1.24 3.96
CA HIS A 209 25.45 -2.60 4.44
C HIS A 209 24.01 -3.01 4.77
N ASN A 210 23.66 -4.26 4.48
CA ASN A 210 22.33 -4.79 4.81
C ASN A 210 22.28 -5.15 6.29
N LEU A 211 21.46 -4.45 7.06
CA LEU A 211 21.30 -4.69 8.51
C LEU A 211 20.32 -5.83 8.77
N SER A 212 19.26 -5.91 7.96
CA SER A 212 18.27 -6.99 8.06
C SER A 212 17.86 -7.51 6.70
N LYS A 213 17.83 -8.84 6.58
CA LYS A 213 17.32 -9.54 5.41
C LYS A 213 16.61 -10.82 5.86
N PRO A 214 15.27 -10.79 6.02
CA PRO A 214 14.49 -11.98 6.29
C PRO A 214 14.63 -13.02 5.17
N GLU A 215 14.47 -14.30 5.49
CA GLU A 215 14.24 -15.30 4.45
C GLU A 215 12.90 -15.06 3.75
N PHE A 216 12.84 -15.39 2.45
CA PHE A 216 11.63 -15.16 1.65
C PHE A 216 10.49 -16.12 2.02
N SER A 217 10.81 -17.34 2.46
CA SER A 217 9.80 -18.37 2.81
C SER A 217 8.78 -17.83 3.83
N PRO A 218 7.46 -17.87 3.56
CA PRO A 218 6.46 -17.32 4.46
C PRO A 218 6.45 -17.95 5.86
N ALA A 219 6.77 -19.24 5.96
CA ALA A 219 6.81 -19.97 7.22
C ALA A 219 8.12 -19.76 8.00
N SER A 220 9.16 -19.20 7.37
CA SER A 220 10.45 -19.00 8.02
C SER A 220 10.47 -17.70 8.81
N ILE A 221 10.83 -17.82 10.09
CA ILE A 221 11.18 -16.73 10.99
C ILE A 221 12.68 -16.38 10.91
N LYS A 222 13.46 -17.14 10.13
CA LYS A 222 14.92 -16.96 10.06
C LYS A 222 15.27 -15.75 9.20
N PHE A 223 16.38 -15.14 9.55
CA PHE A 223 17.00 -14.07 8.80
C PHE A 223 18.25 -14.60 8.10
N LYS A 224 18.43 -14.24 6.83
CA LYS A 224 19.70 -14.45 6.12
C LYS A 224 20.78 -13.52 6.66
N ILE A 225 20.38 -12.31 7.04
CA ILE A 225 21.25 -11.30 7.66
C ILE A 225 20.47 -10.65 8.81
N GLN A 226 21.07 -10.64 9.99
CA GLN A 226 20.49 -10.04 11.19
C GLN A 226 21.58 -9.38 12.03
N MET A 227 21.80 -8.09 11.78
CA MET A 227 22.67 -7.23 12.59
C MET A 227 21.78 -6.35 13.47
N ALA A 228 21.42 -6.89 14.63
CA ALA A 228 20.61 -6.19 15.62
C ALA A 228 21.50 -5.60 16.72
N ALA A 229 21.09 -4.46 17.28
CA ALA A 229 21.86 -3.76 18.31
C ALA A 229 22.13 -4.63 19.54
N PHE A 230 21.17 -5.47 19.94
CA PHE A 230 21.30 -6.33 21.12
C PHE A 230 22.41 -7.41 21.02
N HIS A 231 22.98 -7.65 19.84
CA HIS A 231 24.16 -8.53 19.69
C HIS A 231 25.48 -7.82 19.99
N HIS A 232 25.50 -6.48 19.99
CA HIS A 232 26.73 -5.69 20.02
C HIS A 232 26.74 -4.62 21.12
N VAL A 233 25.57 -4.14 21.54
CA VAL A 233 25.41 -3.08 22.53
C VAL A 233 24.96 -3.69 23.86
N PRO A 234 25.59 -3.33 24.99
CA PRO A 234 25.16 -3.78 26.31
C PRO A 234 23.71 -3.43 26.61
N GLU A 235 22.99 -4.37 27.20
CA GLU A 235 21.60 -4.21 27.59
C GLU A 235 21.51 -3.76 29.06
N ILE A 236 20.80 -2.66 29.32
CA ILE A 236 20.50 -2.18 30.68
C ILE A 236 19.02 -2.46 30.97
N LYS A 237 18.75 -3.13 32.10
CA LYS A 237 17.41 -3.43 32.58
C LYS A 237 17.22 -2.94 34.01
N ILE A 238 16.03 -2.43 34.31
CA ILE A 238 15.60 -2.20 35.69
C ILE A 238 15.12 -3.53 36.26
N LYS A 239 15.81 -4.06 37.26
CA LYS A 239 15.50 -5.35 37.89
C LYS A 239 14.42 -5.21 38.96
N SER A 240 14.53 -4.19 39.81
CA SER A 240 13.58 -3.92 40.89
C SER A 240 13.57 -2.44 41.23
N VAL A 241 12.44 -1.97 41.74
CA VAL A 241 12.18 -0.58 42.11
C VAL A 241 11.40 -0.60 43.42
N THR A 242 11.80 0.22 44.39
CA THR A 242 11.02 0.45 45.61
C THR A 242 9.86 1.42 45.36
N ALA A 243 8.88 1.46 46.26
CA ALA A 243 7.81 2.46 46.17
C ALA A 243 8.41 3.88 46.18
N PHE A 244 7.95 4.73 45.27
CA PHE A 244 8.38 6.13 45.17
C PHE A 244 7.52 6.99 46.10
N ASN A 245 7.99 7.20 47.31
CA ASN A 245 7.35 8.08 48.29
C ASN A 245 8.02 9.46 48.28
N ILE A 246 7.20 10.51 48.35
CA ILE A 246 7.70 11.89 48.34
C ILE A 246 8.50 12.14 49.62
N GLY A 247 9.78 12.51 49.47
CA GLY A 247 10.69 12.80 50.58
C GLY A 247 11.45 11.60 51.15
N GLU A 248 11.20 10.38 50.64
CA GLU A 248 11.93 9.17 51.04
C GLU A 248 12.96 8.74 49.98
N GLU A 249 14.07 8.14 50.41
CA GLU A 249 15.05 7.57 49.48
C GLU A 249 14.45 6.32 48.81
N SER A 250 14.41 6.33 47.48
CA SER A 250 13.96 5.18 46.68
C SER A 250 15.15 4.48 46.04
N TYR A 251 15.13 3.15 46.01
CA TYR A 251 16.18 2.32 45.44
C TYR A 251 15.73 1.73 44.10
N VAL A 252 16.60 1.84 43.10
CA VAL A 252 16.44 1.24 41.77
C VAL A 252 17.61 0.30 41.54
N GLN A 253 17.33 -0.99 41.37
CA GLN A 253 18.35 -1.95 40.99
C GLN A 253 18.44 -2.02 39.46
N LEU A 254 19.60 -1.65 38.92
CA LEU A 254 19.92 -1.80 37.50
C LEU A 254 20.73 -3.08 37.28
N SER A 255 20.45 -3.77 36.19
CA SER A 255 21.20 -4.93 35.71
C SER A 255 21.76 -4.58 34.33
N LEU A 256 23.07 -4.69 34.17
CA LEU A 256 23.77 -4.50 32.91
C LEU A 256 24.26 -5.84 32.40
N HIS A 257 23.96 -6.17 31.14
CA HIS A 257 24.43 -7.37 30.47
C HIS A 257 25.21 -6.99 29.21
N ASN A 258 26.50 -7.32 29.16
CA ASN A 258 27.30 -7.19 27.96
C ASN A 258 27.16 -8.47 27.11
N PRO A 259 26.57 -8.40 25.90
CA PRO A 259 26.40 -9.57 25.03
C PRO A 259 27.69 -9.96 24.31
N THR A 260 28.74 -9.15 24.40
CA THR A 260 30.01 -9.35 23.68
C THR A 260 31.11 -9.87 24.60
N PRO A 261 32.08 -10.63 24.07
CA PRO A 261 33.26 -11.04 24.84
C PRO A 261 34.27 -9.90 25.05
N HIS A 262 34.05 -8.73 24.45
CA HIS A 262 34.95 -7.59 24.53
C HIS A 262 34.66 -6.77 25.79
N VAL A 263 35.73 -6.23 26.40
CA VAL A 263 35.62 -5.33 27.55
C VAL A 263 34.81 -4.10 27.12
N THR A 264 33.73 -3.81 27.85
CA THR A 264 32.90 -2.62 27.60
C THR A 264 33.00 -1.67 28.79
N HIS A 265 33.37 -0.43 28.52
CA HIS A 265 33.40 0.63 29.52
C HIS A 265 32.03 1.33 29.57
N VAL A 266 31.42 1.35 30.75
CA VAL A 266 30.14 2.02 30.99
C VAL A 266 30.35 3.17 31.95
N THR A 267 29.91 4.36 31.54
CA THR A 267 29.99 5.59 32.34
C THR A 267 28.58 6.11 32.57
N LEU A 268 28.21 6.32 33.83
CA LEU A 268 26.96 6.99 34.18
C LEU A 268 27.20 8.50 34.11
N LEU A 269 26.55 9.16 33.16
CA LEU A 269 26.65 10.61 32.98
C LEU A 269 25.69 11.35 33.92
N PRO A 270 26.04 12.57 34.39
CA PRO A 270 25.12 13.42 35.11
C PRO A 270 23.96 13.84 34.21
N VAL A 271 22.80 14.12 34.81
CA VAL A 271 21.61 14.57 34.06
C VAL A 271 21.89 15.97 33.48
N GLU A 272 21.83 16.10 32.15
CA GLU A 272 22.20 17.34 31.44
C GLU A 272 21.27 18.53 31.72
N GLN A 273 20.00 18.26 32.06
CA GLN A 273 19.03 19.28 32.45
C GLN A 273 18.33 18.85 33.75
N PRO A 274 18.41 19.65 34.84
CA PRO A 274 17.64 19.37 36.03
C PRO A 274 16.16 19.49 35.69
N VAL A 275 15.47 18.36 35.63
CA VAL A 275 14.01 18.35 35.50
C VAL A 275 13.44 18.88 36.82
N GLU A 276 12.72 20.00 36.78
CA GLU A 276 12.09 20.60 37.95
C GLU A 276 11.29 19.55 38.74
N GLY A 277 11.61 19.38 40.03
CA GLY A 277 11.00 18.37 40.90
C GLY A 277 11.81 17.08 41.11
N THR A 278 13.01 16.95 40.53
CA THR A 278 13.85 15.75 40.71
C THR A 278 14.73 15.84 41.98
N THR A 279 14.55 14.94 42.93
CA THR A 279 15.36 14.83 44.18
C THR A 279 16.48 13.80 44.10
N ALA A 280 16.73 13.22 42.92
CA ALA A 280 17.69 12.15 42.73
C ALA A 280 19.14 12.62 42.98
N LYS A 281 19.76 12.12 44.06
CA LYS A 281 21.20 12.22 44.33
C LYS A 281 21.86 10.89 44.02
N VAL A 282 22.80 10.87 43.08
CA VAL A 282 23.63 9.68 42.82
C VAL A 282 24.65 9.58 43.96
N ARG A 283 24.48 8.62 44.87
CA ARG A 283 25.55 8.23 45.81
C ARG A 283 26.44 7.23 45.10
N GLU A 284 27.74 7.52 44.97
CA GLU A 284 28.73 6.58 44.44
C GLU A 284 28.74 5.30 45.28
N SER A 285 28.18 4.21 44.75
CA SER A 285 28.29 2.89 45.34
C SER A 285 29.29 2.06 44.53
N THR A 286 30.30 1.53 45.22
CA THR A 286 31.39 0.71 44.73
C THR A 286 30.94 -0.36 43.75
N ILE A 287 31.49 -0.33 42.53
CA ILE A 287 31.28 -1.35 41.50
C ILE A 287 31.99 -2.62 41.98
N ALA A 288 31.24 -3.62 42.45
CA ALA A 288 31.77 -4.96 42.66
C ALA A 288 31.79 -5.70 41.32
N SER A 289 32.96 -5.82 40.72
CA SER A 289 33.23 -6.71 39.59
C SER A 289 33.19 -8.17 40.05
N GLY A 290 32.23 -8.93 39.53
CA GLY A 290 32.14 -10.39 39.65
C GLY A 290 31.97 -11.02 38.28
#